data_AF-A0A818LXE1-F1
#
_entry.id   AF-A0A818LXE1-F1
#
_cell.length_a   1.000
_cell.length_b   1.000
_cell.length_c   1.000
_cell.angle_alpha   90.00
_cell.angle_beta   90.00
_cell.angle_gamma   90.00
#
_symmetry.space_group_name_H-M   'P 1'
#
loop_
_entity.id
_entity.type
_entity.pdbx_description
1 polymer ?
#
loop_
_entity_poly.entity_id
_entity_poly.type
_entity_poly.pdbx_seq_one_letter_code
_entity_poly.pdbx_strand_id
1 'polypeptide(L)'
;MNNTSRLIGYFEQLPNEILLDLFENYIRLIDVYLAFYLLDHRRINKIINSAHFYIDIPSKDIFHMKSFSHFSNQIVSLRLSIFSNDELDLSKLINLRYLHIEKPTHNQLISIRPEILPQLYYLSLSPSWYSMGELPKHLENINQLCSFKYLRYCILPDGKMIRIPLESNQTSIENQ
;
A
#
# COMPACT_ATOMS: atom_id res chain seq x y z
N MET A 1 34.15 44.03 -11.10
CA MET A 1 32.88 43.49 -11.65
C MET A 1 32.64 42.17 -10.96
N ASN A 2 31.59 42.04 -10.15
CA ASN A 2 31.32 40.80 -9.43
C ASN A 2 30.37 39.95 -10.28
N ASN A 3 30.91 38.91 -10.93
CA ASN A 3 30.08 37.89 -11.57
C ASN A 3 29.41 37.03 -10.50
N THR A 4 28.33 37.54 -9.90
CA THR A 4 27.36 36.70 -9.19
C THR A 4 26.57 35.90 -10.23
N SER A 5 27.20 34.86 -10.79
CA SER A 5 26.48 33.78 -11.45
C SER A 5 25.49 33.23 -10.42
N ARG A 6 24.20 33.51 -10.62
CA ARG A 6 23.15 32.87 -9.84
C ARG A 6 23.31 31.37 -10.08
N LEU A 7 23.65 30.63 -9.03
CA LEU A 7 23.62 29.18 -9.04
C LEU A 7 22.17 28.75 -9.24
N ILE A 8 21.81 28.49 -10.50
CA ILE A 8 20.58 27.78 -10.84
C ILE A 8 20.82 26.35 -10.35
N GLY A 9 20.26 26.03 -9.18
CA GLY A 9 20.31 24.67 -8.64
C GLY A 9 19.56 23.75 -9.59
N TYR A 10 20.26 22.75 -10.12
CA TYR A 10 19.66 21.73 -10.97
C TYR A 10 18.89 20.73 -10.10
N PHE A 11 17.83 20.11 -10.64
CA PHE A 11 17.00 19.16 -9.89
C PHE A 11 17.83 17.98 -9.34
N GLU A 12 18.79 17.52 -10.16
CA GLU A 12 19.73 16.45 -9.88
C GLU A 12 20.76 16.79 -8.78
N GLN A 13 20.81 18.04 -8.33
CA GLN A 13 21.66 18.53 -7.22
C GLN A 13 20.94 18.59 -5.87
N LEU A 14 19.62 18.40 -5.82
CA LEU A 14 18.88 18.34 -4.55
C LEU A 14 19.42 17.19 -3.65
N PRO A 15 19.39 17.31 -2.31
CA PRO A 15 19.76 16.22 -1.40
C PRO A 15 18.90 14.96 -1.61
N ASN A 16 19.40 13.78 -1.21
CA ASN A 16 18.66 12.52 -1.39
C ASN A 16 17.32 12.56 -0.62
N GLU A 17 17.37 13.18 0.55
CA GLU A 17 16.30 13.28 1.54
C GLU A 17 15.15 14.14 1.01
N ILE A 18 15.49 15.24 0.34
CA ILE A 18 14.53 16.13 -0.33
C ILE A 18 13.91 15.45 -1.56
N LEU A 19 14.69 14.67 -2.31
CA LEU A 19 14.19 13.91 -3.46
C LEU A 19 13.27 12.75 -3.02
N LEU A 20 13.58 12.07 -1.91
CA LEU A 20 12.68 11.07 -1.30
C LEU A 20 11.36 11.72 -0.89
N ASP A 21 11.39 12.76 -0.06
CA ASP A 21 10.19 13.47 0.42
C ASP A 21 9.32 13.95 -0.75
N LEU A 22 9.95 14.53 -1.79
CA LEU A 22 9.28 14.95 -3.02
C LEU A 22 8.56 13.79 -3.75
N PHE A 23 9.20 12.63 -3.88
CA PHE A 23 8.61 11.46 -4.55
C PHE A 23 7.56 10.72 -3.69
N GLU A 24 7.72 10.69 -2.37
CA GLU A 24 6.78 10.02 -1.46
C GLU A 24 5.51 10.84 -1.22
N ASN A 25 5.63 12.18 -1.10
CA ASN A 25 4.58 13.04 -0.54
C ASN A 25 4.03 14.13 -1.48
N TYR A 26 4.76 14.56 -2.51
CA TYR A 26 4.39 15.75 -3.33
C TYR A 26 4.16 15.48 -4.82
N ILE A 27 4.67 14.38 -5.37
CA ILE A 27 4.49 14.01 -6.79
C ILE A 27 3.65 12.73 -6.88
N ARG A 28 2.64 12.70 -7.75
CA ARG A 28 1.79 11.51 -7.94
C ARG A 28 2.61 10.38 -8.56
N LEU A 29 2.32 9.14 -8.17
CA LEU A 29 3.02 7.94 -8.66
C LEU A 29 3.14 7.85 -10.20
N ILE A 30 2.11 8.30 -10.92
CA ILE A 30 2.11 8.32 -12.39
C ILE A 30 3.06 9.37 -12.97
N ASP A 31 3.23 10.52 -12.31
CA ASP A 31 4.14 11.57 -12.76
C ASP A 31 5.59 11.16 -12.49
N VAL A 32 5.88 10.50 -11.35
CA VAL A 32 7.18 9.86 -11.09
C VAL A 32 7.49 8.81 -12.16
N TYR A 33 6.50 7.96 -12.51
CA TYR A 33 6.66 6.97 -13.58
C TYR A 33 6.94 7.64 -14.93
N LEU A 34 6.11 8.57 -15.37
CA LEU A 34 6.25 9.21 -16.69
C LEU A 34 7.53 10.04 -16.83
N ALA A 35 7.99 10.69 -15.75
CA ALA A 35 9.21 11.48 -15.77
C ALA A 35 10.49 10.62 -15.74
N PHE A 36 10.52 9.52 -14.97
CA PHE A 36 11.77 8.81 -14.65
C PHE A 36 11.88 7.38 -15.21
N TYR A 37 10.80 6.73 -15.67
CA TYR A 37 10.82 5.33 -16.12
C TYR A 37 11.81 5.02 -17.27
N LEU A 38 12.11 6.01 -18.13
CA LEU A 38 13.06 5.88 -19.25
C LEU A 38 14.40 6.60 -19.01
N LEU A 39 14.64 7.17 -17.83
CA LEU A 39 15.89 7.88 -17.54
C LEU A 39 16.92 6.93 -16.91
N ASP A 40 18.06 6.70 -17.57
CA ASP A 40 19.20 5.99 -16.98
C ASP A 40 20.01 6.89 -16.02
N HIS A 41 19.32 7.51 -15.06
CA HIS A 41 19.95 8.39 -14.07
C HIS A 41 20.23 7.62 -12.78
N ARG A 42 21.32 6.85 -12.75
CA ARG A 42 21.76 5.96 -11.63
C ARG A 42 21.54 6.48 -10.19
N ARG A 43 21.71 7.78 -9.92
CA ARG A 43 21.38 8.38 -8.60
C ARG A 43 19.87 8.42 -8.34
N ILE A 44 19.10 9.12 -9.19
CA ILE A 44 17.64 9.24 -9.08
C ILE A 44 16.98 7.85 -9.04
N ASN A 45 17.43 6.91 -9.86
CA ASN A 45 16.85 5.56 -9.89
C ASN A 45 17.08 4.80 -8.58
N LYS A 46 18.22 5.00 -7.89
CA LYS A 46 18.43 4.48 -6.52
C LYS A 46 17.50 5.13 -5.50
N ILE A 47 17.25 6.42 -5.62
CA ILE A 47 16.36 7.17 -4.72
C ILE A 47 14.92 6.69 -4.90
N ILE A 48 14.42 6.63 -6.14
CA ILE A 48 13.07 6.10 -6.46
C ILE A 48 12.92 4.65 -5.97
N ASN A 49 13.93 3.80 -6.17
CA ASN A 49 13.93 2.41 -5.68
C ASN A 49 13.99 2.28 -4.13
N SER A 50 14.20 3.40 -3.42
CA SER A 50 14.24 3.47 -1.95
C SER A 50 13.05 4.24 -1.36
N ALA A 51 12.19 4.83 -2.21
CA ALA A 51 11.01 5.57 -1.80
C ALA A 51 9.85 4.64 -1.40
N HIS A 52 9.00 5.09 -0.49
CA HIS A 52 7.81 4.39 -0.02
C HIS A 52 6.55 5.17 -0.41
N PHE A 53 5.74 4.61 -1.31
CA PHE A 53 4.59 5.33 -1.85
C PHE A 53 3.32 5.12 -1.02
N TYR A 54 2.63 6.23 -0.78
CA TYR A 54 1.33 6.32 -0.11
C TYR A 54 0.27 6.67 -1.16
N ILE A 55 -0.57 5.71 -1.53
CA ILE A 55 -1.48 5.84 -2.68
C ILE A 55 -2.93 5.95 -2.18
N ASP A 56 -3.58 7.10 -2.42
CA ASP A 56 -5.05 7.22 -2.34
C ASP A 56 -5.62 7.26 -3.76
N ILE A 57 -6.57 6.39 -4.06
CA ILE A 57 -7.28 6.32 -5.35
C ILE A 57 -8.75 6.76 -5.12
N PRO A 58 -9.05 8.06 -5.29
CA PRO A 58 -10.37 8.63 -5.04
C PRO A 58 -11.37 8.44 -6.21
N SER A 59 -10.92 7.95 -7.37
CA SER A 59 -11.74 7.88 -8.60
C SER A 59 -11.34 6.72 -9.53
N LYS A 60 -12.12 6.52 -10.61
CA LYS A 60 -11.88 5.51 -11.66
C LYS A 60 -10.72 5.86 -12.63
N ASP A 61 -9.62 6.41 -12.14
CA ASP A 61 -8.44 6.71 -12.96
C ASP A 61 -7.63 5.44 -13.28
N ILE A 62 -8.03 4.74 -14.34
CA ILE A 62 -7.46 3.44 -14.79
C ILE A 62 -6.02 3.60 -15.32
N PHE A 63 -5.55 4.83 -15.56
CA PHE A 63 -4.21 5.13 -16.06
C PHE A 63 -3.04 4.70 -15.15
N HIS A 64 -3.32 4.24 -13.91
CA HIS A 64 -2.30 3.89 -12.94
C HIS A 64 -1.72 2.47 -13.03
N MET A 65 -2.33 1.51 -13.74
CA MET A 65 -1.92 0.09 -13.65
C MET A 65 -0.44 -0.17 -14.03
N LYS A 66 0.13 0.61 -14.96
CA LYS A 66 1.55 0.50 -15.33
C LYS A 66 2.49 1.03 -14.23
N SER A 67 2.25 2.24 -13.73
CA SER A 67 3.04 2.81 -12.63
C SER A 67 2.90 1.99 -11.35
N PHE A 68 1.69 1.49 -11.08
CA PHE A 68 1.38 0.64 -9.93
C PHE A 68 2.10 -0.72 -10.01
N SER A 69 2.08 -1.39 -11.16
CA SER A 69 2.79 -2.67 -11.35
C SER A 69 4.31 -2.51 -11.51
N HIS A 70 4.82 -1.31 -11.79
CA HIS A 70 6.25 -1.01 -11.80
C HIS A 70 6.79 -0.74 -10.40
N PHE A 71 6.04 0.01 -9.58
CA PHE A 71 6.42 0.41 -8.21
C PHE A 71 5.77 -0.45 -7.10
N SER A 72 5.22 -1.63 -7.41
CA SER A 72 4.39 -2.40 -6.46
C SER A 72 5.13 -2.79 -5.17
N ASN A 73 6.45 -3.00 -5.26
CA ASN A 73 7.31 -3.29 -4.11
C ASN A 73 7.58 -2.06 -3.21
N GLN A 74 7.34 -0.85 -3.71
CA GLN A 74 7.52 0.41 -2.98
C GLN A 74 6.23 0.93 -2.35
N ILE A 75 5.06 0.39 -2.72
CA ILE A 75 3.77 0.83 -2.17
C ILE A 75 3.59 0.23 -0.76
N VAL A 76 3.60 1.10 0.25
CA VAL A 76 3.45 0.72 1.68
C VAL A 76 2.08 1.04 2.26
N SER A 77 1.34 1.95 1.62
CA SER A 77 -0.01 2.34 2.02
C SER A 77 -0.89 2.49 0.79
N LEU A 78 -2.09 1.92 0.86
CA LEU A 78 -3.08 1.94 -0.22
C LEU A 78 -4.47 2.23 0.33
N ARG A 79 -5.12 3.26 -0.20
CA ARG A 79 -6.52 3.58 -0.01
C ARG A 79 -7.26 3.52 -1.35
N LEU A 80 -8.38 2.80 -1.38
CA LEU A 80 -9.21 2.59 -2.57
C LEU A 80 -10.65 3.02 -2.27
N SER A 81 -11.08 4.16 -2.83
CA SER A 81 -12.37 4.77 -2.46
C SER A 81 -13.51 4.43 -3.44
N ILE A 82 -13.21 4.14 -4.71
CA ILE A 82 -14.21 3.87 -5.77
C ILE A 82 -13.81 2.64 -6.60
N PHE A 83 -14.80 1.82 -6.99
CA PHE A 83 -14.76 0.69 -7.94
C PHE A 83 -13.40 0.45 -8.63
N SER A 84 -12.50 -0.27 -7.95
CA SER A 84 -11.42 -1.00 -8.61
C SER A 84 -12.03 -2.21 -9.31
N ASN A 85 -11.79 -2.34 -10.63
CA ASN A 85 -11.95 -3.63 -11.30
C ASN A 85 -10.97 -4.66 -10.68
N ASP A 86 -11.19 -5.94 -10.95
CA ASP A 86 -10.27 -7.04 -10.58
C ASP A 86 -8.86 -6.94 -11.22
N GLU A 87 -8.60 -5.91 -12.03
CA GLU A 87 -7.28 -5.51 -12.53
C GLU A 87 -6.26 -5.23 -11.41
N LEU A 88 -6.73 -4.81 -10.23
CA LEU A 88 -5.87 -4.46 -9.10
C LEU A 88 -5.49 -5.69 -8.27
N ASP A 89 -4.48 -6.40 -8.77
CA ASP A 89 -3.83 -7.54 -8.11
C ASP A 89 -3.04 -7.12 -6.85
N LEU A 90 -3.61 -7.40 -5.68
CA LEU A 90 -2.98 -7.12 -4.38
C LEU A 90 -1.74 -8.00 -4.09
N SER A 91 -1.56 -9.13 -4.78
CA SER A 91 -0.42 -10.04 -4.50
C SER A 91 0.94 -9.48 -4.88
N LYS A 92 0.96 -8.43 -5.71
CA LYS A 92 2.16 -7.68 -6.09
C LYS A 92 2.65 -6.71 -5.00
N LEU A 93 1.87 -6.53 -3.92
CA LEU A 93 2.08 -5.51 -2.88
C LEU A 93 2.68 -6.11 -1.62
N ILE A 94 3.76 -6.88 -1.77
CA ILE A 94 4.40 -7.66 -0.69
C ILE A 94 4.84 -6.81 0.52
N ASN A 95 5.06 -5.51 0.33
CA ASN A 95 5.50 -4.55 1.35
C ASN A 95 4.36 -3.68 1.92
N LEU A 96 3.11 -3.94 1.54
CA LEU A 96 1.94 -3.18 1.99
C LEU A 96 1.72 -3.36 3.50
N ARG A 97 1.66 -2.23 4.21
CA ARG A 97 1.43 -2.17 5.67
C ARG A 97 0.05 -1.63 6.01
N TYR A 98 -0.49 -0.73 5.19
CA TYR A 98 -1.80 -0.11 5.40
C TYR A 98 -2.69 -0.35 4.19
N LEU A 99 -3.84 -0.97 4.41
CA LEU A 99 -4.85 -1.21 3.38
C LEU A 99 -6.21 -0.71 3.84
N HIS A 100 -6.78 0.24 3.11
CA HIS A 100 -8.17 0.67 3.24
C HIS A 100 -8.90 0.47 1.92
N ILE A 101 -9.99 -0.29 1.92
CA ILE A 101 -10.82 -0.51 0.73
C ILE A 101 -12.28 -0.19 1.04
N GLU A 102 -12.83 0.81 0.34
CA GLU A 102 -14.25 1.15 0.43
C GLU A 102 -15.11 0.23 -0.44
N LYS A 103 -14.58 -0.31 -1.55
CA LYS A 103 -15.34 -1.04 -2.58
C LYS A 103 -14.71 -2.41 -2.95
N PRO A 104 -14.38 -3.30 -1.99
CA PRO A 104 -13.54 -4.47 -2.27
C PRO A 104 -14.22 -5.48 -3.22
N THR A 105 -13.48 -5.98 -4.20
CA THR A 105 -13.94 -7.11 -5.03
C THR A 105 -13.76 -8.43 -4.28
N HIS A 106 -14.46 -9.48 -4.71
CA HIS A 106 -14.31 -10.81 -4.11
C HIS A 106 -12.87 -11.35 -4.21
N ASN A 107 -12.17 -11.07 -5.33
CA ASN A 107 -10.78 -11.46 -5.49
C ASN A 107 -9.86 -10.69 -4.53
N GLN A 108 -10.10 -9.39 -4.32
CA GLN A 108 -9.38 -8.60 -3.33
C GLN A 108 -9.59 -9.13 -1.90
N LEU A 109 -10.83 -9.48 -1.54
CA LEU A 109 -11.12 -10.12 -0.24
C LEU A 109 -10.44 -11.49 -0.11
N ILE A 110 -10.33 -12.28 -1.18
CA ILE A 110 -9.55 -13.52 -1.21
C ILE A 110 -8.05 -13.26 -1.05
N SER A 111 -7.52 -12.16 -1.59
CA SER A 111 -6.11 -11.80 -1.54
C SER A 111 -5.64 -11.24 -0.19
N ILE A 112 -6.55 -10.87 0.72
CA ILE A 112 -6.17 -10.40 2.06
C ILE A 112 -5.83 -11.61 2.95
N ARG A 113 -4.60 -12.13 2.80
CA ARG A 113 -4.04 -13.25 3.58
C ARG A 113 -2.58 -13.04 3.96
N PRO A 114 -2.06 -13.68 5.03
CA PRO A 114 -0.67 -13.50 5.48
C PRO A 114 0.37 -13.89 4.43
N GLU A 115 0.08 -14.88 3.58
CA GLU A 115 1.00 -15.37 2.54
C GLU A 115 1.10 -14.40 1.35
N ILE A 116 0.14 -13.47 1.23
CA ILE A 116 -0.04 -12.55 0.09
C ILE A 116 0.33 -11.12 0.51
N LEU A 117 -0.09 -10.69 1.71
CA LEU A 117 0.22 -9.39 2.31
C LEU A 117 1.00 -9.57 3.62
N PRO A 118 2.24 -10.10 3.59
CA PRO A 118 2.98 -10.53 4.78
C PRO A 118 3.43 -9.39 5.70
N GLN A 119 3.37 -8.14 5.26
CA GLN A 119 3.73 -6.95 6.04
C GLN A 119 2.51 -6.18 6.58
N LEU A 120 1.29 -6.67 6.36
CA LEU A 120 0.06 -5.94 6.69
C LEU A 120 -0.06 -5.68 8.19
N TYR A 121 -0.19 -4.40 8.55
CA TYR A 121 -0.26 -3.88 9.91
C TYR A 121 -1.64 -3.31 10.26
N TYR A 122 -2.30 -2.71 9.27
CA TYR A 122 -3.62 -2.10 9.36
C TYR A 122 -4.49 -2.52 8.17
N LEU A 123 -5.69 -3.00 8.47
CA LEU A 123 -6.73 -3.33 7.49
C LEU A 123 -8.02 -2.54 7.82
N SER A 124 -8.69 -2.02 6.80
CA SER A 124 -9.99 -1.38 6.95
C SER A 124 -10.87 -1.61 5.72
N LEU A 125 -12.05 -2.17 5.95
CA LEU A 125 -13.04 -2.48 4.92
C LEU A 125 -14.32 -1.68 5.25
N SER A 126 -14.83 -0.89 4.30
CA SER A 126 -15.93 0.04 4.59
C SER A 126 -17.28 -0.68 4.78
N PRO A 127 -18.11 -0.29 5.78
CA PRO A 127 -19.39 -0.95 6.06
C PRO A 127 -20.46 -0.88 4.96
N SER A 128 -20.43 0.14 4.10
CA SER A 128 -21.57 0.52 3.26
C SER A 128 -21.72 -0.29 1.95
N TRP A 129 -21.11 -1.49 1.87
CA TRP A 129 -20.78 -2.13 0.59
C TRP A 129 -20.89 -3.66 0.51
N TYR A 130 -20.91 -4.38 1.63
CA TYR A 130 -20.94 -5.85 1.66
C TYR A 130 -21.88 -6.31 2.78
N SER A 131 -22.69 -7.34 2.55
CA SER A 131 -23.37 -8.01 3.66
C SER A 131 -22.37 -8.93 4.37
N MET A 132 -22.52 -9.13 5.68
CA MET A 132 -21.54 -9.91 6.46
C MET A 132 -21.38 -11.35 5.93
N GLY A 133 -22.45 -11.97 5.45
CA GLY A 133 -22.43 -13.34 4.91
C GLY A 133 -21.79 -13.50 3.53
N GLU A 134 -21.30 -12.42 2.92
CA GLU A 134 -20.54 -12.44 1.66
C GLU A 134 -19.02 -12.29 1.88
N LEU A 135 -18.57 -12.07 3.12
CA LEU A 135 -17.14 -12.07 3.42
C LEU A 135 -16.56 -13.49 3.32
N PRO A 136 -15.33 -13.64 2.78
CA PRO A 136 -14.58 -14.87 2.98
C PRO A 136 -14.35 -15.17 4.46
N LYS A 137 -14.58 -16.43 4.87
CA LYS A 137 -14.49 -16.88 6.28
C LYS A 137 -13.21 -16.52 7.03
N HIS A 138 -12.10 -16.36 6.30
CA HIS A 138 -10.81 -15.96 6.87
C HIS A 138 -10.73 -14.48 7.29
N LEU A 139 -11.72 -13.66 6.91
CA LEU A 139 -11.92 -12.29 7.38
C LEU A 139 -13.05 -12.16 8.42
N GLU A 140 -14.02 -13.09 8.42
CA GLU A 140 -15.02 -13.21 9.48
C GLU A 140 -14.39 -13.70 10.81
N ASN A 141 -13.45 -14.63 10.72
CA ASN A 141 -12.89 -15.34 11.87
C ASN A 141 -11.64 -14.63 12.43
N ILE A 142 -11.75 -14.10 13.65
CA ILE A 142 -10.66 -13.40 14.33
C ILE A 142 -9.40 -14.27 14.50
N ASN A 143 -9.53 -15.59 14.67
CA ASN A 143 -8.38 -16.49 14.78
C ASN A 143 -7.60 -16.58 13.46
N GLN A 144 -8.26 -16.36 12.32
CA GLN A 144 -7.62 -16.32 11.02
C GLN A 144 -6.99 -14.94 10.77
N LEU A 145 -7.59 -13.84 11.26
CA LEU A 145 -6.92 -12.53 11.29
C LEU A 145 -5.66 -12.53 12.17
N CYS A 146 -5.65 -13.26 13.29
CA CYS A 146 -4.48 -13.43 14.16
C CYS A 146 -3.28 -14.12 13.48
N SER A 147 -3.47 -14.81 12.34
CA SER A 147 -2.37 -15.42 11.59
C SER A 147 -1.47 -14.39 10.86
N PHE A 148 -1.94 -13.15 10.68
CA PHE A 148 -1.11 -12.05 10.21
C PHE A 148 -0.13 -11.60 11.30
N LYS A 149 1.13 -12.01 11.17
CA LYS A 149 2.22 -11.71 12.11
C LYS A 149 2.27 -10.25 12.61
N TYR A 150 2.00 -9.27 11.74
CA TYR A 150 2.09 -7.84 12.06
C TYR A 150 0.76 -7.08 12.15
N LEU A 151 -0.39 -7.69 11.83
CA LEU A 151 -1.68 -7.00 11.85
C LEU A 151 -2.05 -6.64 13.29
N ARG A 152 -2.31 -5.36 13.56
CA ARG A 152 -2.71 -4.87 14.90
C ARG A 152 -4.08 -4.23 14.93
N TYR A 153 -4.56 -3.76 13.77
CA TYR A 153 -5.83 -3.07 13.65
C TYR A 153 -6.59 -3.59 12.42
N CYS A 154 -7.82 -4.02 12.63
CA CYS A 154 -8.75 -4.38 11.58
C CYS A 154 -10.07 -3.61 11.80
N ILE A 155 -10.62 -2.99 10.77
CA ILE A 155 -12.00 -2.50 10.76
C ILE A 155 -12.77 -3.34 9.74
N LEU A 156 -13.78 -4.08 10.21
CA LEU A 156 -14.62 -4.92 9.37
C LEU A 156 -15.85 -4.15 8.84
N PRO A 157 -16.58 -4.68 7.84
CA PRO A 157 -17.79 -4.07 7.30
C PRO A 157 -19.00 -3.97 8.24
N ASP A 158 -18.89 -4.40 9.50
CA ASP A 158 -19.85 -4.07 10.56
C ASP A 158 -19.49 -2.77 11.32
N GLY A 159 -18.40 -2.11 10.92
CA GLY A 159 -17.85 -0.90 11.52
C GLY A 159 -17.05 -1.15 12.81
N LYS A 160 -16.91 -2.40 13.28
CA LYS A 160 -16.18 -2.68 14.52
C LYS A 160 -14.66 -2.62 14.26
N MET A 161 -13.99 -1.82 15.07
CA MET A 161 -12.53 -1.82 15.16
C MET A 161 -12.06 -2.93 16.10
N ILE A 162 -11.43 -3.95 15.52
CA ILE A 162 -10.77 -5.05 16.22
C ILE A 162 -9.29 -4.69 16.40
N ARG A 163 -8.81 -4.72 17.64
CA ARG A 163 -7.38 -4.63 17.96
C ARG A 163 -6.83 -6.03 18.21
N ILE A 164 -5.86 -6.46 17.41
CA ILE A 164 -5.26 -7.78 17.49
C ILE A 164 -4.07 -7.73 18.48
N PRO A 165 -4.04 -8.58 19.53
CA PRO A 165 -2.95 -8.62 20.49
C PRO A 165 -1.67 -9.21 19.88
N LEU A 166 -0.51 -8.92 20.47
CA LEU A 166 0.79 -9.43 20.02
C LEU A 166 1.04 -10.92 20.34
N GLU A 167 0.28 -11.47 21.28
CA GLU A 167 0.63 -12.70 22.01
C GLU A 167 -0.06 -13.97 21.46
N SER A 168 -0.93 -13.85 20.46
CA SER A 168 -1.72 -14.96 19.87
C SER A 168 -0.90 -16.00 19.09
N ASN A 169 0.43 -15.95 19.14
CA ASN A 169 1.34 -16.93 18.57
C ASN A 169 1.87 -17.96 19.59
N GLN A 170 1.38 -17.94 20.85
CA GLN A 170 1.77 -18.92 21.88
C GLN A 170 0.58 -19.50 22.68
N THR A 171 -0.27 -20.26 21.99
CA THR A 171 -0.92 -21.43 22.60
C THR A 171 -0.78 -22.64 21.69
N SER A 172 0.26 -23.44 21.93
CA SER A 172 0.27 -24.87 21.61
C SER A 172 -1.03 -25.50 22.16
N ILE A 173 -1.67 -26.47 21.51
CA ILE A 173 -1.27 -27.88 21.59
C ILE A 173 -0.66 -28.23 22.95
N GLU A 174 -1.48 -28.24 23.99
CA GLU A 174 -1.31 -29.17 25.11
C GLU A 174 -2.41 -30.21 25.01
N ASN A 175 -2.03 -31.49 24.95
CA ASN A 175 -2.97 -32.61 24.93
C ASN A 175 -3.23 -33.07 26.37
N GLN A 176 -4.47 -32.99 26.85
CA GLN A 176 -5.06 -33.89 27.85
C GLN A 176 -6.54 -34.12 27.51
#